data_AF-A0A4U7EZW3-F1
#
_entry.id   AF-A0A4U7EZW3-F1
#
_cell.length_a   1.000
_cell.length_b   1.000
_cell.length_c   1.000
_cell.angle_alpha   90.00
_cell.angle_beta   90.00
_cell.angle_gamma   90.00
#
_symmetry.space_group_name_H-M   'P 1'
#
loop_
_entity.id
_entity.type
_entity.pdbx_description
1 polymer ?
#
loop_
_entity_poly.entity_id
_entity_poly.type
_entity_poly.pdbx_seq_one_letter_code
_entity_poly.pdbx_strand_id
1 'polypeptide(L)'
;IHDAGLAHGDLRAENVLVRDGDLYVIDATNVSGDGRESARSYDLASALAALEPLVGASTAVDAALTRYSTAELLAARQFLDFVAIRPDHDFDAAALNGELEKRATATGPSGDPAATGE
;
A
#
# COMPACT_ATOMS: atom_id res chain seq x y z
N ILE A 1 -12.37 0.41 -6.02
CA ILE A 1 -12.68 1.64 -5.24
C ILE A 1 -12.04 2.86 -5.90
N HIS A 2 -10.71 2.89 -6.06
CA HIS A 2 -10.01 4.01 -6.71
C HIS A 2 -10.38 4.21 -8.19
N ASP A 3 -10.66 3.15 -8.94
CA ASP A 3 -11.13 3.27 -10.35
C ASP A 3 -12.51 3.92 -10.47
N ALA A 4 -13.34 3.80 -9.43
CA ALA A 4 -14.62 4.52 -9.32
C ALA A 4 -14.42 5.94 -8.77
N GLY A 5 -13.18 6.33 -8.47
CA GLY A 5 -12.83 7.66 -8.02
C GLY A 5 -13.18 7.97 -6.56
N LEU A 6 -13.39 6.92 -5.76
CA LEU A 6 -13.60 6.96 -4.31
C LEU A 6 -12.28 6.63 -3.60
N ALA A 7 -12.11 7.09 -2.37
CA ALA A 7 -11.10 6.58 -1.45
C ALA A 7 -11.77 6.15 -0.15
N HIS A 8 -11.10 5.34 0.64
CA HIS A 8 -11.63 4.99 1.95
C HIS A 8 -11.36 6.12 2.94
N GLY A 9 -10.09 6.53 3.08
CA GLY A 9 -9.62 7.48 4.08
C GLY A 9 -9.52 6.90 5.49
N ASP A 10 -9.95 5.65 5.69
CA ASP A 10 -9.91 4.96 6.97
C ASP A 10 -9.91 3.42 6.83
N LEU A 11 -9.12 2.89 5.90
CA LEU A 11 -9.16 1.45 5.63
C LEU A 11 -8.50 0.65 6.78
N ARG A 12 -9.32 -0.08 7.54
CA ARG A 12 -8.91 -0.94 8.66
C ARG A 12 -9.80 -2.18 8.74
N ALA A 13 -9.35 -3.18 9.49
CA ALA A 13 -10.05 -4.47 9.58
C ALA A 13 -11.53 -4.34 9.99
N GLU A 14 -11.87 -3.39 10.86
CA GLU A 14 -13.26 -3.14 11.28
C GLU A 14 -14.16 -2.54 10.18
N ASN A 15 -13.56 -1.89 9.18
CA ASN A 15 -14.29 -1.28 8.05
C ASN A 15 -14.39 -2.23 6.84
N VAL A 16 -13.95 -3.48 7.00
CA VAL A 16 -14.07 -4.54 5.99
C VAL A 16 -14.99 -5.63 6.52
N LEU A 17 -16.15 -5.78 5.89
CA LEU A 17 -17.12 -6.82 6.19
C LEU A 17 -16.91 -8.02 5.25
N VAL A 18 -17.05 -9.22 5.79
CA VAL A 18 -16.99 -10.47 5.02
C VAL A 18 -18.36 -11.11 5.01
N ARG A 19 -18.90 -11.42 3.83
CA ARG A 19 -20.16 -12.17 3.67
C ARG A 19 -20.04 -13.12 2.49
N ASP A 20 -20.31 -14.40 2.75
CA ASP A 20 -20.32 -15.45 1.72
C ASP A 20 -19.01 -15.56 0.90
N GLY A 21 -17.88 -15.18 1.51
CA GLY A 21 -16.55 -15.14 0.87
C GLY A 21 -16.23 -13.83 0.14
N ASP A 22 -17.20 -12.92 0.02
CA ASP A 22 -17.02 -11.62 -0.59
C ASP A 22 -16.65 -10.56 0.45
N LEU A 23 -15.82 -9.60 0.03
CA LEU A 23 -15.40 -8.45 0.84
C LEU A 23 -16.24 -7.23 0.50
N TYR A 24 -16.74 -6.57 1.54
CA TYR A 24 -17.47 -5.31 1.46
C TYR A 24 -16.76 -4.25 2.29
N VAL A 25 -16.59 -3.07 1.71
CA VAL A 25 -15.93 -1.94 2.38
C VAL A 25 -17.00 -0.93 2.77
N ILE A 26 -16.97 -0.48 4.01
CA ILE A 26 -17.89 0.53 4.56
C ILE A 26 -17.14 1.82 4.90
N ASP A 27 -17.87 2.91 5.14
CA ASP A 27 -17.30 4.20 5.55
C ASP A 27 -16.28 4.81 4.57
N ALA A 28 -16.57 4.70 3.27
CA ALA A 28 -15.77 5.32 2.22
C ALA A 28 -16.13 6.80 2.03
N THR A 29 -15.12 7.64 1.82
CA THR A 29 -15.28 9.08 1.62
C THR A 29 -15.03 9.49 0.16
N ASN A 30 -15.80 10.48 -0.34
CA ASN A 30 -15.58 10.98 -1.69
C ASN A 30 -14.39 11.95 -1.70
N VAL A 31 -13.47 11.76 -2.65
CA VAL A 31 -12.28 12.61 -2.78
C VAL A 31 -12.32 13.31 -4.13
N SER A 32 -12.31 14.65 -4.09
CA SER A 32 -12.25 15.50 -5.29
C SER A 32 -10.89 15.42 -5.98
N GLY A 33 -10.89 15.70 -7.30
CA GLY A 33 -9.83 15.41 -8.28
C GLY A 33 -8.38 15.45 -7.80
N ASP A 34 -7.95 16.58 -7.22
CA ASP A 34 -6.54 16.83 -6.90
C ASP A 34 -6.02 16.00 -5.71
N GLY A 35 -6.92 15.42 -4.91
CA GLY A 35 -6.58 14.60 -3.74
C GLY A 35 -6.53 13.09 -3.99
N ARG A 36 -6.86 12.62 -5.21
CA ARG A 36 -7.07 11.19 -5.49
C ARG A 36 -5.81 10.34 -5.38
N GLU A 37 -4.68 10.81 -5.89
CA GLU A 37 -3.41 10.06 -5.83
C GLU A 37 -2.89 9.94 -4.39
N SER A 38 -2.98 11.04 -3.63
CA SER A 38 -2.65 11.05 -2.20
C SER A 38 -3.59 10.15 -1.40
N ALA A 39 -4.89 10.18 -1.68
CA ALA A 39 -5.86 9.33 -1.01
C ALA A 39 -5.66 7.84 -1.34
N ARG A 40 -5.32 7.49 -2.58
CA ARG A 40 -4.92 6.13 -2.96
C ARG A 40 -3.72 5.67 -2.16
N SER A 41 -2.69 6.51 -2.09
CA SER A 41 -1.44 6.19 -1.39
C SER A 41 -1.68 6.01 0.13
N TYR A 42 -2.54 6.84 0.71
CA TYR A 42 -2.96 6.71 2.11
C TYR A 42 -3.76 5.43 2.38
N ASP A 43 -4.73 5.11 1.52
CA ASP A 43 -5.51 3.86 1.63
C ASP A 43 -4.61 2.63 1.54
N LEU A 44 -3.63 2.67 0.63
CA LEU A 44 -2.68 1.58 0.43
C LEU A 44 -1.75 1.42 1.63
N ALA A 45 -1.30 2.52 2.24
CA ALA A 45 -0.54 2.50 3.49
C ALA A 45 -1.36 1.88 4.63
N SER A 46 -2.64 2.27 4.74
CA SER A 46 -3.56 1.73 5.74
C SER A 46 -3.84 0.23 5.52
N ALA A 47 -3.99 -0.21 4.26
CA ALA A 47 -4.13 -1.62 3.91
C ALA A 47 -2.91 -2.46 4.32
N LEU A 48 -1.70 -1.97 4.00
CA LEU A 48 -0.45 -2.64 4.36
C LEU A 48 -0.30 -2.73 5.88
N ALA A 49 -0.59 -1.65 6.59
CA ALA A 49 -0.54 -1.59 8.04
C ALA A 49 -1.59 -2.50 8.70
N ALA A 50 -2.77 -2.67 8.11
CA ALA A 50 -3.77 -3.62 8.60
C ALA A 50 -3.41 -5.09 8.32
N LEU A 51 -2.66 -5.36 7.25
CA LEU A 51 -2.25 -6.72 6.87
C LEU A 51 -1.00 -7.20 7.59
N GLU A 52 -0.04 -6.29 7.86
CA GLU A 52 1.27 -6.63 8.45
C GLU A 52 1.14 -7.48 9.73
N PRO A 53 0.29 -7.16 10.71
CA PRO A 53 0.19 -7.95 11.94
C PRO A 53 -0.38 -9.36 11.70
N LEU A 54 -1.07 -9.58 10.58
CA LEU A 54 -1.77 -10.83 10.26
C LEU A 54 -0.88 -11.80 9.47
N VAL A 55 -0.07 -11.27 8.56
CA VAL A 55 0.72 -12.09 7.61
C VAL A 55 2.21 -11.75 7.59
N GLY A 56 2.63 -10.71 8.30
CA GLY A 56 3.98 -10.15 8.30
C GLY A 56 4.25 -9.21 7.13
N ALA A 57 5.19 -8.28 7.33
CA ALA A 57 5.54 -7.23 6.36
C ALA A 57 5.88 -7.77 4.96
N SER A 58 6.69 -8.83 4.88
CA SER A 58 7.12 -9.41 3.60
C SER A 58 5.94 -9.91 2.77
N THR A 59 5.08 -10.71 3.38
CA THR A 59 3.89 -11.27 2.72
C THR A 59 2.86 -10.18 2.38
N ALA A 60 2.68 -9.18 3.24
CA ALA A 60 1.80 -8.05 2.96
C ALA A 60 2.26 -7.27 1.70
N VAL A 61 3.56 -6.97 1.60
CA VAL A 61 4.12 -6.25 0.45
C VAL A 61 4.09 -7.11 -0.82
N ASP A 62 4.39 -8.41 -0.74
CA ASP A 62 4.29 -9.32 -1.89
C ASP A 62 2.87 -9.44 -2.41
N ALA A 63 1.89 -9.56 -1.51
CA ALA A 63 0.48 -9.57 -1.89
C ALA A 63 0.09 -8.27 -2.59
N ALA A 64 0.54 -7.11 -2.07
CA ALA A 64 0.27 -5.81 -2.68
C ALA A 64 0.91 -5.68 -4.07
N LEU A 65 2.13 -6.17 -4.27
CA LEU A 65 2.82 -6.18 -5.57
C LEU A 65 2.10 -6.99 -6.66
N THR A 66 1.20 -7.91 -6.30
CA THR A 66 0.38 -8.62 -7.30
C THR A 66 -0.61 -7.70 -8.02
N ARG A 67 -0.90 -6.51 -7.46
CA ARG A 67 -1.90 -5.57 -7.95
C ARG A 67 -1.40 -4.14 -8.14
N TYR A 68 -0.41 -3.72 -7.35
CA TYR A 68 0.15 -2.36 -7.38
C TYR A 68 1.60 -2.38 -7.82
N SER A 69 2.02 -1.34 -8.53
CA SER A 69 3.41 -1.18 -8.93
C SER A 69 4.30 -0.82 -7.74
N THR A 70 5.60 -1.10 -7.85
CA THR A 70 6.60 -0.68 -6.86
C THR A 70 6.57 0.84 -6.62
N ALA A 71 6.31 1.64 -7.65
CA ALA A 71 6.19 3.09 -7.53
C ALA A 71 4.97 3.51 -6.68
N GLU A 72 3.82 2.86 -6.86
CA GLU A 72 2.63 3.13 -6.04
C GLU A 72 2.84 2.71 -4.58
N LEU A 73 3.51 1.58 -4.33
CA LEU A 73 3.84 1.15 -2.98
C LEU A 73 4.83 2.11 -2.29
N LEU A 74 5.80 2.65 -3.06
CA LEU A 74 6.71 3.68 -2.56
C LEU A 74 6.02 5.00 -2.26
N ALA A 75 5.02 5.39 -3.06
CA ALA A 75 4.20 6.55 -2.78
C ALA A 75 3.37 6.37 -1.49
N ALA A 76 2.84 5.16 -1.24
CA ALA A 76 2.15 4.83 -0.01
C ALA A 76 3.06 4.91 1.23
N ARG A 77 4.36 4.62 1.08
CA ARG A 77 5.35 4.66 2.16
C ARG A 77 5.36 5.98 2.93
N GLN A 78 5.17 7.11 2.25
CA GLN A 78 5.16 8.44 2.90
C GLN A 78 4.03 8.62 3.92
N PHE A 79 2.99 7.76 3.85
CA PHE A 79 1.85 7.79 4.76
C PHE A 79 1.98 6.80 5.92
N LEU A 80 2.93 5.85 5.89
CA LEU A 80 3.08 4.86 6.97
C LEU A 80 3.36 5.51 8.32
N ASP A 81 4.19 6.57 8.36
CA ASP A 81 4.46 7.30 9.60
C ASP A 81 3.19 7.97 10.17
N PHE A 82 2.31 8.46 9.29
CA PHE A 82 1.03 9.03 9.72
C PHE A 82 0.05 7.96 10.21
N VAL A 83 0.03 6.80 9.56
CA VAL A 83 -0.80 5.65 9.98
C VAL A 83 -0.29 5.08 11.30
N ALA A 84 1.02 5.04 11.54
CA ALA A 84 1.63 4.54 12.78
C ALA A 84 1.32 5.39 14.02
N ILE A 85 0.98 6.67 13.86
CA ILE A 85 0.55 7.54 14.98
C ILE A 85 -0.88 7.20 15.42
N ARG A 86 -1.67 6.53 14.56
CA ARG A 86 -3.06 6.23 14.85
C ARG A 86 -3.16 5.09 15.87
N PRO A 87 -3.92 5.26 16.96
CA PRO A 87 -4.00 4.27 18.04
C PRO A 87 -4.68 2.96 17.63
N ASP A 88 -5.43 2.99 16.52
CA ASP A 88 -6.17 1.87 15.97
C ASP A 88 -5.36 1.00 15.00
N HIS A 89 -4.10 1.34 14.75
CA HIS A 89 -3.16 0.57 13.93
C HIS A 89 -1.95 0.18 14.77
N ASP A 90 -1.78 -1.13 15.00
CA ASP A 90 -0.65 -1.70 15.74
C ASP A 90 0.16 -2.59 14.78
N PHE A 91 1.13 -1.99 14.09
CA PHE A 91 1.94 -2.64 13.06
C PHE A 91 3.40 -2.20 13.14
N ASP A 92 4.32 -3.02 12.62
CA ASP A 92 5.73 -2.66 12.55
C ASP A 92 6.03 -1.78 11.32
N ALA A 93 5.93 -0.47 11.52
CA ALA A 93 6.23 0.52 10.49
C ALA A 93 7.67 0.45 9.98
N ALA A 94 8.64 0.08 10.82
CA ALA A 94 10.04 -0.04 10.40
C ALA A 94 10.22 -1.26 9.48
N ALA A 95 9.58 -2.38 9.81
CA ALA A 95 9.58 -3.58 8.98
C ALA A 95 8.95 -3.33 7.61
N LEU A 96 7.78 -2.69 7.53
CA LEU A 96 7.16 -2.33 6.25
C LEU A 96 8.04 -1.39 5.42
N ASN A 97 8.59 -0.34 6.05
CA ASN A 97 9.49 0.59 5.37
C ASN A 97 10.71 -0.13 4.76
N GLY A 98 11.38 -0.98 5.53
CA GLY A 98 12.54 -1.72 5.05
C GLY A 98 12.20 -2.68 3.90
N GLU A 99 11.04 -3.31 3.96
CA GLU A 99 10.59 -4.29 2.96
C GLU A 99 10.16 -3.63 1.64
N LEU A 100 9.62 -2.41 1.72
CA LEU A 100 9.34 -1.54 0.56
C LEU A 100 10.63 -1.04 -0.10
N GLU A 101 11.60 -0.57 0.69
CA GLU A 101 12.90 -0.09 0.18
C GLU A 101 13.70 -1.21 -0.51
N LYS A 102 13.66 -2.42 0.07
CA LYS A 102 14.29 -3.60 -0.53
C LYS A 102 13.76 -3.89 -1.93
N ARG A 103 12.44 -3.85 -2.14
CA ARG A 103 11.80 -4.07 -3.46
C ARG A 103 12.07 -2.95 -4.45
N ALA A 104 12.10 -1.71 -3.97
CA ALA A 104 12.50 -0.56 -4.79
C ALA A 104 13.90 -0.73 -5.37
N THR A 105 14.84 -1.17 -4.53
CA THR A 105 16.24 -1.37 -4.93
C THR A 105 16.39 -2.59 -5.84
N ALA A 106 15.62 -3.66 -5.62
CA ALA A 106 15.60 -4.85 -6.47
C ALA A 106 15.01 -4.59 -7.88
N THR A 107 14.24 -3.52 -8.04
CA THR A 107 13.63 -3.12 -9.33
C THR A 107 14.46 -2.02 -10.05
N GLY A 108 15.54 -1.53 -9.43
CA GLY A 108 16.50 -0.58 -10.06
C GLY A 108 17.15 -1.17 -11.32
N PRO A 109 17.64 -0.33 -12.26
CA PRO A 109 17.82 -0.73 -13.65
C PRO A 109 18.72 -1.95 -13.72
N SER A 110 18.17 -3.02 -14.32
CA SER A 110 18.97 -4.11 -14.86
C SER A 110 20.00 -3.46 -15.77
N GLY A 111 21.26 -3.41 -15.33
CA GLY A 111 22.35 -2.85 -16.11
C GLY A 111 22.42 -3.59 -17.43
N ASP A 112 22.18 -2.87 -18.52
CA ASP A 112 22.31 -3.36 -19.87
C ASP A 112 23.81 -3.46 -20.20
N PRO A 113 24.41 -4.66 -20.34
CA PRO A 113 25.80 -4.80 -20.70
C PRO A 113 25.88 -5.11 -22.19
N ALA A 114 25.50 -4.18 -23.08
CA ALA A 114 25.68 -4.41 -24.52
C ALA A 114 25.62 -3.12 -25.35
N ALA A 115 26.77 -2.48 -25.56
CA ALA A 115 27.13 -1.89 -26.86
C ALA A 115 28.61 -1.44 -26.84
N THR A 116 29.52 -2.41 -26.82
CA THR A 116 30.88 -2.26 -27.33
C THR A 116 30.99 -3.11 -28.60
N GLY A 117 31.39 -2.48 -29.71
CA GLY A 117 31.59 -3.10 -31.04
C GLY A 117 30.46 -2.71 -32.01
N GLU A 118 30.69 -2.10 -33.17
CA GLU A 118 31.91 -1.84 -33.97
C GLU A 118 31.83 -0.46 -34.65
#